data_AF-A0AAU8FUH8-F1
#
_entry.id   AF-A0AAU8FUH8-F1
#
_cell.length_a   1.000
_cell.length_b   1.000
_cell.length_c   1.000
_cell.angle_alpha   90.00
_cell.angle_beta   90.00
_cell.angle_gamma   90.00
#
_symmetry.space_group_name_H-M   'P 1'
#
loop_
_entity.id
_entity.type
_entity.pdbx_description
1 polymer ?
#
loop_
_entity_poly.entity_id
_entity_poly.type
_entity_poly.pdbx_seq_one_letter_code
_entity_poly.pdbx_strand_id
1 'polypeptide(L)'
;MRIASGAMLGAALILSLSAAPALAGGSDSPTPYRVAPEGLYLPAGDAFPDGGHVNVRYTVEGAERSVGIHFETLNDQPSGRFVGSSFLPWSALVHSDDYCITWVQVAHYDEHFGEGGQDPVCSSVPSDPVEPSDPVEPSDPVEPSDPAEPTDPAEPTGPAEPTGPAEPTHPADPSDPAEPVVPSQPVDMVVAEPTTDAIPGAAQPAEKGELAATGLETVPVAAASGALLLAGVLLVAGRRLVRLREG
;
A
#
# COMPACT_ATOMS: atom_id res chain seq x y z
N MET A 1 -11.16 96.47 -13.50
CA MET A 1 -11.66 95.51 -12.49
C MET A 1 -12.51 94.47 -13.23
N ARG A 2 -11.96 93.30 -13.59
CA ARG A 2 -12.71 92.19 -14.18
C ARG A 2 -12.68 91.04 -13.17
N ILE A 3 -13.85 90.65 -12.67
CA ILE A 3 -14.00 89.54 -11.72
C ILE A 3 -14.23 88.29 -12.55
N ALA A 4 -13.29 87.35 -12.48
CA ALA A 4 -13.41 86.03 -13.09
C ALA A 4 -14.10 85.08 -12.11
N SER A 5 -15.27 84.56 -12.48
CA SER A 5 -15.94 83.47 -11.77
C SER A 5 -15.28 82.15 -12.18
N GLY A 6 -14.60 81.50 -11.24
CA GLY A 6 -14.00 80.19 -11.42
C GLY A 6 -15.06 79.08 -11.35
N ALA A 7 -15.10 78.24 -12.38
CA ALA A 7 -15.81 76.97 -12.34
C ALA A 7 -14.89 75.90 -11.74
N MET A 8 -15.27 75.32 -10.60
CA MET A 8 -14.63 74.12 -10.05
C MET A 8 -15.06 72.92 -10.88
N LEU A 9 -14.14 72.36 -11.67
CA LEU A 9 -14.26 71.03 -12.26
C LEU A 9 -13.77 70.00 -11.23
N GLY A 10 -14.71 69.29 -10.60
CA GLY A 10 -14.39 68.11 -9.78
C GLY A 10 -14.09 66.92 -10.69
N ALA A 11 -12.83 66.53 -10.77
CA ALA A 11 -12.42 65.30 -11.45
C ALA A 11 -12.75 64.10 -10.56
N ALA A 12 -13.76 63.31 -10.96
CA ALA A 12 -14.03 62.01 -10.36
C ALA A 12 -12.96 61.01 -10.86
N LEU A 13 -12.02 60.67 -9.98
CA LEU A 13 -11.02 59.63 -10.20
C LEU A 13 -11.72 58.26 -10.08
N ILE A 14 -12.11 57.69 -11.22
CA ILE A 14 -12.64 56.33 -11.29
C ILE A 14 -11.44 55.38 -11.18
N LEU A 15 -11.22 54.80 -10.00
CA LEU A 15 -10.32 53.65 -9.85
C LEU A 15 -10.93 52.46 -10.60
N SER A 16 -10.48 52.22 -11.83
CA SER A 16 -10.71 50.96 -12.54
C SER A 16 -9.90 49.86 -11.85
N LEU A 17 -10.54 49.17 -10.92
CA LEU A 17 -10.03 47.94 -10.32
C LEU A 17 -10.04 46.85 -11.40
N SER A 18 -8.92 46.69 -12.10
CA SER A 18 -8.70 45.54 -12.97
C SER A 18 -8.61 44.31 -12.08
N ALA A 19 -9.70 43.56 -11.96
CA ALA A 19 -9.67 42.23 -11.39
C ALA A 19 -8.81 41.36 -12.31
N ALA A 20 -7.55 41.15 -11.92
CA ALA A 20 -6.75 40.06 -12.46
C ALA A 20 -7.52 38.75 -12.17
N PRO A 21 -7.63 37.83 -13.13
CA PRO A 21 -8.18 36.51 -12.83
C PRO A 21 -7.24 35.87 -11.81
N ALA A 22 -7.71 35.68 -10.58
CA ALA A 22 -7.12 34.72 -9.68
C ALA A 22 -7.35 33.35 -10.34
N LEU A 23 -6.32 32.83 -11.01
CA LEU A 23 -6.27 31.43 -11.41
C LEU A 23 -6.25 30.63 -10.11
N ALA A 24 -7.43 30.22 -9.63
CA ALA A 24 -7.52 29.12 -8.70
C ALA A 24 -7.10 27.87 -9.49
N GLY A 25 -5.83 27.49 -9.36
CA GLY A 25 -5.30 26.24 -9.91
C GLY A 25 -6.05 25.08 -9.26
N GLY A 26 -6.98 24.49 -10.00
CA GLY A 26 -7.59 23.24 -9.60
C GLY A 26 -6.57 22.11 -9.67
N SER A 27 -6.78 21.09 -8.83
CA SER A 27 -6.05 19.82 -8.69
C SER A 27 -5.70 19.09 -10.01
N ASP A 28 -6.28 19.50 -11.14
CA ASP A 28 -6.04 18.97 -12.49
C ASP A 28 -4.91 19.68 -13.26
N SER A 29 -4.27 20.71 -12.70
CA SER A 29 -3.15 21.40 -13.35
C SER A 29 -1.87 20.57 -13.24
N PRO A 30 -1.00 20.54 -14.26
CA PRO A 30 0.26 19.81 -14.17
C PRO A 30 1.13 20.39 -13.05
N THR A 31 1.75 19.53 -12.26
CA THR A 31 2.68 19.98 -11.22
C THR A 31 3.85 20.73 -11.84
N PRO A 32 4.24 21.89 -11.30
CA PRO A 32 5.37 22.65 -11.84
C PRO A 32 6.72 21.96 -11.58
N TYR A 33 6.80 21.10 -10.56
CA TYR A 33 7.96 20.27 -10.24
C TYR A 33 7.86 18.87 -10.86
N ARG A 34 8.99 18.17 -10.92
CA ARG A 34 9.09 16.81 -11.47
C ARG A 34 9.39 15.78 -10.39
N VAL A 35 8.60 14.73 -10.34
CA VAL A 35 8.84 13.51 -9.56
C VAL A 35 9.53 12.48 -10.46
N ALA A 36 10.68 11.97 -10.04
CA ALA A 36 11.51 11.01 -10.79
C ALA A 36 11.87 9.80 -9.91
N PRO A 37 12.33 8.67 -10.45
CA PRO A 37 12.75 7.52 -9.64
C PRO A 37 13.83 7.82 -8.60
N GLU A 38 14.70 8.78 -8.89
CA GLU A 38 15.82 9.17 -8.04
C GLU A 38 15.50 10.26 -7.00
N GLY A 39 14.46 11.08 -7.25
CA GLY A 39 14.14 12.21 -6.39
C GLY A 39 13.12 13.19 -6.96
N LEU A 40 12.95 14.28 -6.21
CA LEU A 40 12.14 15.44 -6.56
C LEU A 40 13.01 16.55 -7.15
N TYR A 41 12.61 17.10 -8.28
CA TYR A 41 13.23 18.25 -8.93
C TYR A 41 12.30 19.45 -8.94
N LEU A 42 12.76 20.57 -8.39
CA LEU A 42 12.10 21.87 -8.52
C LEU A 42 12.41 22.52 -9.88
N PRO A 43 11.54 23.43 -10.37
CA PRO A 43 11.80 24.25 -11.54
C PRO A 43 13.15 24.99 -11.49
N ALA A 44 13.66 25.35 -12.66
CA ALA A 44 14.89 26.13 -12.75
C ALA A 44 14.72 27.50 -12.07
N GLY A 45 15.61 27.80 -11.12
CA GLY A 45 15.58 29.03 -10.32
C GLY A 45 14.87 28.89 -8.98
N ASP A 46 14.12 27.80 -8.77
CA ASP A 46 13.48 27.50 -7.50
C ASP A 46 14.36 26.60 -6.64
N ALA A 47 14.20 26.74 -5.33
CA ALA A 47 14.93 25.97 -4.33
C ALA A 47 14.06 25.75 -3.09
N PHE A 48 14.36 24.70 -2.32
CA PHE A 48 13.70 24.49 -1.04
C PHE A 48 14.07 25.62 -0.07
N PRO A 49 13.08 26.39 0.43
CA PRO A 49 13.35 27.49 1.35
C PRO A 49 13.52 26.99 2.78
N ASP A 50 14.17 27.80 3.60
CA ASP A 50 14.21 27.59 5.05
C ASP A 50 12.80 27.71 5.63
N GLY A 51 12.38 26.74 6.43
CA GLY A 51 11.01 26.58 6.92
C GLY A 51 10.04 25.93 5.92
N GLY A 52 10.47 25.58 4.71
CA GLY A 52 9.67 24.83 3.74
C GLY A 52 9.46 23.38 4.16
N HIS A 53 8.54 22.67 3.49
CA HIS A 53 8.36 21.25 3.69
C HIS A 53 7.93 20.51 2.41
N VAL A 54 8.18 19.20 2.40
CA VAL A 54 7.67 18.27 1.40
C VAL A 54 7.01 17.10 2.11
N ASN A 55 5.79 16.76 1.70
CA ASN A 55 5.05 15.58 2.13
C ASN A 55 4.99 14.58 0.98
N VAL A 56 5.24 13.31 1.27
CA VAL A 56 5.32 12.24 0.28
C VAL A 56 4.47 11.06 0.75
N ARG A 57 3.70 10.48 -0.17
CA ARG A 57 3.14 9.14 -0.03
C ARG A 57 3.81 8.21 -1.02
N TYR A 58 4.10 7.00 -0.56
CA TYR A 58 4.80 6.00 -1.34
C TYR A 58 4.37 4.60 -0.91
N THR A 59 4.50 3.63 -1.78
CA THR A 59 4.26 2.22 -1.47
C THR A 59 5.57 1.47 -1.35
N VAL A 60 5.64 0.53 -0.40
CA VAL A 60 6.73 -0.46 -0.27
C VAL A 60 6.05 -1.81 -0.06
N GLU A 61 6.39 -2.80 -0.88
CA GLU A 61 5.77 -4.13 -0.83
C GLU A 61 4.22 -4.08 -0.89
N GLY A 62 3.69 -3.14 -1.68
CA GLY A 62 2.24 -2.92 -1.83
C GLY A 62 1.55 -2.22 -0.64
N ALA A 63 2.27 -1.89 0.43
CA ALA A 63 1.74 -1.14 1.56
C ALA A 63 2.02 0.36 1.41
N GLU A 64 0.98 1.19 1.50
CA GLU A 64 1.13 2.65 1.48
C GLU A 64 1.74 3.19 2.78
N ARG A 65 2.63 4.16 2.63
CA ARG A 65 3.38 4.86 3.67
C ARG A 65 3.36 6.36 3.38
N SER A 66 3.57 7.17 4.42
CA SER A 66 3.66 8.62 4.31
C SER A 66 4.85 9.13 5.11
N VAL A 67 5.55 10.12 4.57
CA VAL A 67 6.68 10.78 5.24
C VAL A 67 6.71 12.26 4.87
N GLY A 68 7.11 13.10 5.81
CA GLY A 68 7.31 14.52 5.58
C GLY A 68 8.73 14.94 5.99
N ILE A 69 9.30 15.90 5.27
CA ILE A 69 10.55 16.57 5.64
C ILE A 69 10.31 18.06 5.76
N HIS A 70 10.74 18.64 6.88
CA HIS A 70 10.81 20.08 7.09
C HIS A 70 12.26 20.52 6.87
N PHE A 71 12.47 21.55 6.06
CA PHE A 71 13.80 22.09 5.80
C PHE A 71 14.10 23.18 6.81
N GLU A 72 15.08 22.98 7.67
CA GLU A 72 15.46 23.96 8.69
C GLU A 72 16.98 24.08 8.75
N THR A 73 17.52 25.29 8.63
CA THR A 73 18.97 25.55 8.78
C THR A 73 19.42 25.63 10.24
N LEU A 74 18.47 25.85 11.15
CA LEU A 74 18.72 26.00 12.57
C LEU A 74 18.74 24.64 13.28
N ASN A 75 19.31 24.60 14.48
CA ASN A 75 19.31 23.44 15.38
C ASN A 75 19.97 22.17 14.82
N ASP A 76 20.93 22.31 13.90
CA ASP A 76 21.69 21.21 13.30
C ASP A 76 20.80 20.10 12.70
N GLN A 77 19.63 20.47 12.19
CA GLN A 77 18.72 19.51 11.57
C GLN A 77 19.34 18.91 10.29
N PRO A 78 19.33 17.58 10.11
CA PRO A 78 19.88 16.93 8.92
C PRO A 78 19.26 17.42 7.60
N SER A 79 18.03 17.90 7.64
CA SER A 79 17.29 18.44 6.50
C SER A 79 17.79 19.81 6.05
N GLY A 80 18.48 20.57 6.90
CA GLY A 80 19.03 21.88 6.57
C GLY A 80 19.99 21.86 5.39
N ARG A 81 20.62 20.71 5.12
CA ARG A 81 21.50 20.50 3.95
C ARG A 81 20.78 20.66 2.59
N PHE A 82 19.45 20.59 2.56
CA PHE A 82 18.66 20.73 1.34
C PHE A 82 18.14 22.15 1.13
N VAL A 83 18.28 23.04 2.11
CA VAL A 83 17.90 24.45 1.95
C VAL A 83 18.77 25.07 0.86
N GLY A 84 18.14 25.71 -0.12
CA GLY A 84 18.80 26.27 -1.29
C GLY A 84 19.12 25.24 -2.41
N SER A 85 18.84 23.95 -2.20
CA SER A 85 18.88 22.93 -3.26
C SER A 85 17.59 22.96 -4.07
N SER A 86 17.68 22.62 -5.36
CA SER A 86 16.53 22.34 -6.23
C SER A 86 16.22 20.85 -6.36
N PHE A 87 17.00 19.99 -5.69
CA PHE A 87 16.87 18.54 -5.74
C PHE A 87 16.80 17.93 -4.33
N LEU A 88 15.81 17.05 -4.13
CA LEU A 88 15.65 16.24 -2.93
C LEU A 88 15.68 14.75 -3.32
N PRO A 89 16.73 13.99 -2.97
CA PRO A 89 16.78 12.57 -3.25
C PRO A 89 15.80 11.81 -2.36
N TRP A 90 15.12 10.80 -2.92
CA TRP A 90 14.21 9.98 -2.13
C TRP A 90 14.91 9.17 -1.03
N SER A 91 16.20 8.87 -1.21
CA SER A 91 17.01 8.21 -0.17
C SER A 91 17.15 9.02 1.12
N ALA A 92 16.75 10.30 1.14
CA ALA A 92 16.64 11.09 2.36
C ALA A 92 15.37 10.78 3.19
N LEU A 93 14.39 10.11 2.59
CA LEU A 93 13.03 9.93 3.12
C LEU A 93 12.64 8.45 3.16
N VAL A 94 12.94 7.73 2.09
CA VAL A 94 12.56 6.33 1.85
C VAL A 94 13.78 5.45 2.05
N HIS A 95 13.65 4.47 2.95
CA HIS A 95 14.73 3.54 3.32
C HIS A 95 14.47 2.14 2.75
N SER A 96 14.04 2.09 1.48
CA SER A 96 13.82 0.87 0.70
C SER A 96 14.40 1.10 -0.69
N ASP A 97 14.92 0.05 -1.32
CA ASP A 97 15.39 0.10 -2.71
C ASP A 97 14.24 -0.13 -3.70
N ASP A 98 13.14 -0.76 -3.26
CA ASP A 98 11.93 -1.00 -4.03
C ASP A 98 10.76 -0.22 -3.42
N TYR A 99 10.36 0.85 -4.09
CA TYR A 99 9.24 1.70 -3.69
C TYR A 99 8.64 2.40 -4.90
N CYS A 100 7.38 2.84 -4.78
CA CYS A 100 6.75 3.71 -5.76
C CYS A 100 6.21 4.96 -5.08
N ILE A 101 6.61 6.14 -5.55
CA ILE A 101 6.06 7.42 -5.13
C ILE A 101 4.67 7.57 -5.74
N THR A 102 3.64 7.65 -4.90
CA THR A 102 2.24 7.74 -5.33
C THR A 102 1.69 9.15 -5.23
N TRP A 103 2.24 9.98 -4.35
CA TRP A 103 1.80 11.35 -4.18
C TRP A 103 2.90 12.24 -3.59
N VAL A 104 2.98 13.50 -4.02
CA VAL A 104 3.91 14.50 -3.47
C VAL A 104 3.23 15.84 -3.34
N GLN A 105 3.44 16.52 -2.20
CA GLN A 105 3.11 17.92 -1.98
C GLN A 105 4.36 18.67 -1.57
N VAL A 106 4.51 19.86 -2.15
CA VAL A 106 5.61 20.78 -1.87
C VAL A 106 4.98 22.08 -1.40
N ALA A 107 5.37 22.57 -0.21
CA ALA A 107 4.67 23.62 0.55
C ALA A 107 4.34 24.92 -0.19
N HIS A 108 5.03 25.23 -1.29
CA HIS A 108 4.90 26.50 -2.03
C HIS A 108 4.21 26.34 -3.39
N TYR A 109 3.72 25.14 -3.71
CA TYR A 109 2.89 24.88 -4.88
C TYR A 109 1.52 24.38 -4.45
N ASP A 110 0.49 24.86 -5.13
CA ASP A 110 -0.89 24.43 -4.89
C ASP A 110 -1.17 23.07 -5.56
N GLU A 111 -0.40 22.71 -6.60
CA GLU A 111 -0.51 21.44 -7.32
C GLU A 111 0.26 20.32 -6.62
N HIS A 112 -0.39 19.16 -6.52
CA HIS A 112 0.18 17.96 -5.92
C HIS A 112 0.33 16.85 -6.95
N PHE A 113 1.48 16.18 -6.96
CA PHE A 113 1.69 15.00 -7.79
C PHE A 113 0.78 13.87 -7.29
N GLY A 114 0.15 13.14 -8.20
CA GLY A 114 -0.71 12.00 -7.91
C GLY A 114 -2.19 12.36 -7.67
N GLU A 115 -2.55 13.64 -7.55
CA GLU A 115 -3.96 14.04 -7.45
C GLU A 115 -4.67 14.04 -8.81
N GLY A 116 -3.96 14.40 -9.87
CA GLY A 116 -4.48 14.41 -11.25
C GLY A 116 -4.41 13.05 -11.96
N GLY A 117 -4.27 11.95 -11.21
CA GLY A 117 -4.22 10.59 -11.76
C GLY A 117 -2.91 10.22 -12.45
N GLN A 118 -1.79 10.88 -12.12
CA GLN A 118 -0.48 10.48 -12.62
C GLN A 118 -0.09 9.08 -12.12
N ASP A 119 0.51 8.27 -12.98
CA ASP A 119 1.01 6.96 -12.60
C ASP A 119 2.11 7.08 -11.52
N PRO A 120 2.16 6.14 -10.54
CA PRO A 120 3.23 6.12 -9.55
C PRO A 120 4.62 6.05 -10.17
N VAL A 121 5.58 6.73 -9.57
CA VAL A 121 6.98 6.71 -10.01
C VAL A 121 7.76 5.72 -9.15
N CYS A 122 8.10 4.57 -9.73
CA CYS A 122 8.83 3.51 -9.04
C CYS A 122 10.35 3.67 -9.15
N SER A 123 11.06 3.27 -8.08
CA SER A 123 12.53 3.27 -8.02
C SER A 123 13.15 2.27 -8.99
N SER A 124 12.47 1.13 -9.18
CA SER A 124 12.69 0.21 -10.27
C SER A 124 11.96 0.73 -11.51
N VAL A 125 12.65 0.72 -12.67
CA VAL A 125 11.93 0.90 -13.95
C VAL A 125 10.99 -0.30 -14.05
N PRO A 126 9.65 -0.11 -14.04
CA PRO A 126 8.76 -1.22 -14.33
C PRO A 126 9.18 -1.73 -15.70
N SER A 127 9.61 -3.00 -15.78
CA SER A 127 9.76 -3.63 -17.08
C SER A 127 8.35 -3.70 -17.64
N ASP A 128 8.04 -2.85 -18.62
CA ASP A 128 6.83 -3.04 -19.41
C ASP A 128 6.79 -4.53 -19.80
N PRO A 129 5.66 -5.23 -19.57
CA PRO A 129 5.53 -6.57 -20.10
C PRO A 129 5.78 -6.47 -21.61
N VAL A 130 6.85 -7.12 -22.07
CA VAL A 130 7.16 -7.19 -23.49
C VAL A 130 5.92 -7.76 -24.16
N GLU A 131 5.25 -6.97 -25.02
CA GLU A 131 4.13 -7.47 -25.80
C GLU A 131 4.61 -8.75 -26.51
N PRO A 132 3.89 -9.88 -26.38
CA PRO A 132 4.27 -11.07 -27.11
C PRO A 132 4.25 -10.72 -28.60
N SER A 133 5.37 -10.95 -29.30
CA SER A 133 5.43 -10.73 -30.73
C SER A 133 4.29 -11.49 -31.41
N ASP A 134 3.62 -10.85 -32.37
CA ASP A 134 2.59 -11.51 -33.17
C ASP A 134 3.13 -12.83 -33.72
N PRO A 135 2.36 -13.93 -33.61
CA PRO A 135 2.78 -15.21 -34.15
C PRO A 135 3.02 -15.06 -35.66
N VAL A 136 4.20 -15.49 -36.11
CA VAL A 136 4.52 -15.55 -37.54
C VAL A 136 3.49 -16.46 -38.21
N GLU A 137 2.79 -15.96 -39.24
CA GLU A 137 1.86 -16.77 -40.01
C GLU A 137 2.56 -18.03 -40.54
N PRO A 138 1.97 -19.22 -40.37
CA PRO A 138 2.56 -20.44 -40.92
C PRO A 138 2.60 -20.33 -42.44
N SER A 139 3.75 -20.67 -43.04
CA SER A 139 3.86 -20.78 -44.49
C SER A 139 2.85 -21.78 -45.04
N ASP A 140 2.29 -21.49 -46.22
CA ASP A 140 1.37 -22.38 -46.90
C ASP A 140 1.99 -23.79 -47.07
N PRO A 141 1.22 -24.86 -46.80
CA PRO A 141 1.71 -26.23 -46.96
C PRO A 141 2.04 -26.50 -48.43
N VAL A 142 3.21 -27.09 -48.68
CA VAL A 142 3.61 -27.56 -50.00
C VAL A 142 2.68 -28.70 -50.42
N GLU A 143 2.12 -28.63 -51.64
CA GLU A 143 1.24 -29.69 -52.16
C GLU A 143 1.97 -31.04 -52.16
N PRO A 144 1.34 -32.11 -51.64
CA PRO A 144 1.94 -33.45 -51.66
C PRO A 144 2.08 -33.93 -53.10
N SER A 145 3.21 -34.55 -53.42
CA SER A 145 3.38 -35.24 -54.71
C SER A 145 2.48 -36.48 -54.78
N ASP A 146 2.01 -36.81 -55.98
CA ASP A 146 1.16 -37.98 -56.22
C ASP A 146 1.84 -39.28 -55.74
N PRO A 147 1.11 -40.18 -55.05
CA PRO A 147 1.66 -41.47 -54.63
C PRO A 147 2.07 -42.33 -55.83
N ALA A 148 3.18 -43.05 -55.69
CA ALA A 148 3.56 -44.09 -56.64
C ALA A 148 2.53 -45.23 -56.64
N GLU A 149 2.26 -45.81 -57.82
CA GLU A 149 1.33 -46.94 -57.94
C GLU A 149 1.80 -48.16 -57.14
N PRO A 150 0.89 -48.86 -56.43
CA PRO A 150 1.25 -50.02 -55.61
C PRO A 150 1.66 -51.20 -56.49
N THR A 151 2.71 -51.91 -56.06
CA THR A 151 3.10 -53.21 -56.66
C THR A 151 2.20 -54.33 -56.12
N ASP A 152 1.88 -55.30 -56.97
CA ASP A 152 1.04 -56.45 -56.59
C ASP A 152 1.63 -57.26 -55.42
N PRO A 153 0.81 -57.69 -54.43
CA PRO A 153 1.27 -58.50 -53.30
C PRO A 153 1.72 -59.90 -53.73
N ALA A 154 2.75 -60.43 -53.07
CA ALA A 154 3.11 -61.85 -53.17
C ALA A 154 2.07 -62.74 -52.46
N GLU A 155 1.83 -63.95 -52.99
CA GLU A 155 0.90 -64.90 -52.39
C GLU A 155 1.37 -65.40 -51.01
N PRO A 156 0.47 -65.54 -50.02
CA PRO A 156 0.84 -65.97 -48.67
C PRO A 156 1.13 -67.47 -48.60
N THR A 157 2.19 -67.84 -47.87
CA THR A 157 2.43 -69.22 -47.43
C THR A 157 1.52 -69.60 -46.27
N GLY A 158 0.96 -70.82 -46.31
CA GLY A 158 0.02 -71.33 -45.31
C GLY A 158 0.62 -71.50 -43.90
N PRO A 159 -0.22 -71.46 -42.85
CA PRO A 159 0.22 -71.53 -41.45
C PRO A 159 0.71 -72.93 -41.04
N ALA A 160 1.66 -72.97 -40.10
CA ALA A 160 2.10 -74.19 -39.45
C ALA A 160 1.14 -74.61 -38.32
N GLU A 161 1.00 -75.93 -38.07
CA GLU A 161 0.12 -76.46 -37.03
C GLU A 161 0.68 -76.24 -35.60
N PRO A 162 -0.19 -75.95 -34.61
CA PRO A 162 0.24 -75.70 -33.23
C PRO A 162 0.52 -76.99 -32.43
N THR A 163 1.52 -76.93 -31.55
CA THR A 163 1.79 -77.95 -30.52
C THR A 163 0.90 -77.78 -29.29
N GLY A 164 0.44 -78.90 -28.71
CA GLY A 164 -0.48 -78.94 -27.57
C GLY A 164 0.13 -78.52 -26.22
N PRO A 165 -0.71 -78.13 -25.24
CA PRO A 165 -0.26 -77.64 -23.92
C PRO A 165 0.25 -78.75 -22.98
N ALA A 166 1.13 -78.38 -22.06
CA ALA A 166 1.64 -79.25 -20.99
C ALA A 166 0.69 -79.29 -19.78
N GLU A 167 0.71 -80.41 -19.04
CA GLU A 167 -0.15 -80.63 -17.87
C GLU A 167 0.33 -79.90 -16.59
N PRO A 168 -0.58 -79.44 -15.72
CA PRO A 168 -0.24 -78.71 -14.49
C PRO A 168 0.14 -79.63 -13.31
N THR A 169 1.02 -79.14 -12.44
CA THR A 169 1.45 -79.80 -11.18
C THR A 169 0.59 -79.42 -9.97
N HIS A 170 0.49 -80.35 -9.00
CA HIS A 170 -0.36 -80.22 -7.80
C HIS A 170 0.22 -79.29 -6.70
N PRO A 171 -0.64 -78.64 -5.87
CA PRO A 171 -0.22 -77.77 -4.76
C PRO A 171 0.28 -78.54 -3.52
N ALA A 172 1.01 -77.86 -2.63
CA ALA A 172 1.50 -78.39 -1.35
C ALA A 172 0.54 -78.10 -0.17
N ASP A 173 0.62 -78.93 0.87
CA ASP A 173 -0.25 -78.87 2.07
C ASP A 173 0.15 -77.79 3.10
N PRO A 174 -0.81 -77.26 3.90
CA PRO A 174 -0.59 -76.20 4.88
C PRO A 174 -0.06 -76.70 6.25
N SER A 175 0.46 -75.77 7.07
CA SER A 175 1.01 -76.05 8.41
C SER A 175 0.06 -75.69 9.57
N ASP A 176 0.29 -76.30 10.74
CA ASP A 176 -0.57 -76.24 11.94
C ASP A 176 -0.41 -74.96 12.80
N PRO A 177 -1.41 -74.59 13.63
CA PRO A 177 -1.41 -73.37 14.43
C PRO A 177 -0.84 -73.52 15.86
N ALA A 178 -0.49 -72.40 16.49
CA ALA A 178 0.13 -72.33 17.82
C ALA A 178 -0.86 -72.09 18.98
N GLU A 179 -0.47 -72.46 20.21
CA GLU A 179 -1.31 -72.46 21.43
C GLU A 179 -1.30 -71.13 22.24
N PRO A 180 -2.34 -70.87 23.08
CA PRO A 180 -2.53 -69.59 23.79
C PRO A 180 -1.99 -69.56 25.24
N VAL A 181 -1.76 -68.34 25.77
CA VAL A 181 -1.21 -68.07 27.13
C VAL A 181 -2.26 -67.46 28.08
N VAL A 182 -2.16 -67.78 29.38
CA VAL A 182 -3.12 -67.47 30.48
C VAL A 182 -2.65 -66.27 31.35
N PRO A 183 -3.53 -65.44 31.99
CA PRO A 183 -3.11 -64.20 32.64
C PRO A 183 -3.13 -64.15 34.20
N SER A 184 -2.19 -63.33 34.72
CA SER A 184 -2.20 -62.30 35.81
C SER A 184 -2.58 -62.60 37.27
N GLN A 185 -1.91 -61.90 38.23
CA GLN A 185 -2.53 -61.41 39.49
C GLN A 185 -1.94 -60.05 40.01
N PRO A 186 -2.71 -59.24 40.77
CA PRO A 186 -2.33 -57.88 41.20
C PRO A 186 -1.86 -57.79 42.68
N VAL A 187 -1.19 -56.69 43.08
CA VAL A 187 -0.76 -56.42 44.47
C VAL A 187 -1.20 -55.05 45.01
N ASP A 188 -1.38 -55.02 46.33
CA ASP A 188 -2.18 -54.12 47.17
C ASP A 188 -1.41 -52.86 47.69
N MET A 189 -2.14 -51.82 48.12
CA MET A 189 -1.62 -50.51 48.58
C MET A 189 -1.51 -50.39 50.12
N VAL A 190 -0.50 -49.66 50.64
CA VAL A 190 -0.34 -49.32 52.07
C VAL A 190 -0.09 -47.81 52.26
N VAL A 191 -0.67 -47.22 53.32
CA VAL A 191 -0.75 -45.78 53.64
C VAL A 191 0.02 -45.41 54.93
N ALA A 192 0.87 -44.36 54.82
CA ALA A 192 1.30 -43.27 55.76
C ALA A 192 1.89 -43.60 57.18
N GLU A 193 2.70 -42.77 57.88
CA GLU A 193 2.87 -41.29 57.96
C GLU A 193 4.33 -40.84 58.39
N PRO A 194 4.64 -39.65 58.99
CA PRO A 194 5.63 -38.69 58.44
C PRO A 194 6.83 -38.36 59.37
N THR A 195 7.89 -37.74 58.83
CA THR A 195 8.89 -37.00 59.65
C THR A 195 9.33 -35.71 58.96
N THR A 196 9.48 -34.68 59.79
CA THR A 196 9.70 -33.27 59.51
C THR A 196 11.19 -32.89 59.64
N ASP A 197 11.54 -31.77 58.99
CA ASP A 197 12.78 -30.96 59.05
C ASP A 197 14.00 -31.39 58.23
N ALA A 198 14.18 -30.75 57.06
CA ALA A 198 15.18 -29.68 56.87
C ALA A 198 15.23 -29.16 55.41
N ILE A 199 15.01 -27.85 55.23
CA ILE A 199 15.24 -27.00 54.04
C ILE A 199 16.70 -26.47 54.16
N PRO A 200 17.54 -26.24 53.11
CA PRO A 200 17.21 -25.44 51.93
C PRO A 200 17.90 -25.79 50.59
N GLY A 201 17.23 -25.44 49.48
CA GLY A 201 17.98 -25.19 48.25
C GLY A 201 17.20 -25.36 46.96
N ALA A 202 16.67 -24.24 46.50
CA ALA A 202 16.50 -23.88 45.10
C ALA A 202 15.41 -24.56 44.25
N ALA A 203 14.58 -23.65 43.73
CA ALA A 203 13.98 -23.65 42.40
C ALA A 203 12.67 -24.43 42.21
N GLN A 204 11.57 -23.70 42.44
CA GLN A 204 10.31 -23.81 41.70
C GLN A 204 9.62 -22.42 41.77
N PRO A 205 8.58 -22.13 40.96
CA PRO A 205 8.63 -21.86 39.52
C PRO A 205 7.92 -20.53 39.21
N ALA A 206 7.69 -20.27 37.92
CA ALA A 206 6.92 -19.16 37.38
C ALA A 206 5.58 -18.93 38.10
N GLU A 207 5.33 -17.67 38.49
CA GLU A 207 4.01 -17.13 38.80
C GLU A 207 3.87 -15.77 38.11
N LYS A 208 2.68 -15.59 37.56
CA LYS A 208 2.21 -14.51 36.70
C LYS A 208 2.06 -13.23 37.54
N GLY A 209 2.89 -12.23 37.27
CA GLY A 209 2.84 -10.90 37.89
C GLY A 209 1.87 -9.97 37.16
N GLU A 210 0.71 -9.78 37.77
CA GLU A 210 -0.16 -8.60 37.61
C GLU A 210 0.36 -7.45 38.49
N LEU A 211 -0.06 -6.22 38.17
CA LEU A 211 0.23 -4.89 38.78
C LEU A 211 1.34 -4.10 38.04
N ALA A 212 1.21 -2.81 37.73
CA ALA A 212 0.47 -1.76 38.42
C ALA A 212 -0.04 -0.65 37.46
N ALA A 213 -1.24 -0.16 37.75
CA ALA A 213 -1.73 1.13 37.26
C ALA A 213 -1.07 2.26 38.06
N THR A 214 -0.23 3.06 37.42
CA THR A 214 0.25 4.32 37.98
C THR A 214 -0.82 5.39 37.73
N GLY A 215 -1.56 5.74 38.79
CA GLY A 215 -2.38 6.93 38.81
C GLY A 215 -1.50 8.18 38.93
N LEU A 216 -1.82 9.20 38.13
CA LEU A 216 -1.53 10.59 38.49
C LEU A 216 -2.63 11.51 37.93
N GLU A 217 -3.54 11.83 38.85
CA GLU A 217 -4.27 13.09 39.05
C GLU A 217 -4.95 13.79 37.86
N THR A 218 -6.26 13.55 37.73
CA THR A 218 -7.20 14.42 37.01
C THR A 218 -7.64 15.56 37.93
N VAL A 219 -7.25 16.79 37.60
CA VAL A 219 -7.80 18.02 38.21
C VAL A 219 -9.22 18.25 37.64
N PRO A 220 -10.26 18.51 38.46
CA PRO A 220 -11.57 18.88 37.95
C PRO A 220 -11.65 20.39 37.79
N VAL A 221 -11.72 20.89 36.56
CA VAL A 221 -12.21 22.24 36.29
C VAL A 221 -13.54 22.13 35.56
N ALA A 222 -14.60 22.34 36.34
CA ALA A 222 -15.91 22.69 35.85
C ALA A 222 -15.91 24.12 35.28
N ALA A 223 -16.88 24.38 34.37
CA ALA A 223 -17.19 25.62 33.65
C ALA A 223 -16.35 25.83 32.36
N ALA A 224 -16.91 26.01 31.16
CA ALA A 224 -18.21 26.57 30.80
C ALA A 224 -18.79 25.91 29.53
N SER A 225 -19.87 25.14 29.71
CA SER A 225 -20.85 24.90 28.65
C SER A 225 -21.83 26.07 28.66
N GLY A 226 -21.83 26.92 27.63
CA GLY A 226 -22.84 27.99 27.58
C GLY A 226 -22.64 29.08 26.54
N ALA A 227 -22.33 28.77 25.27
CA ALA A 227 -22.36 29.81 24.22
C ALA A 227 -22.59 29.35 22.77
N LEU A 228 -22.90 28.08 22.47
CA LEU A 228 -23.05 27.63 21.08
C LEU A 228 -24.28 26.74 20.81
N LEU A 229 -25.35 26.90 21.59
CA LEU A 229 -26.66 26.30 21.29
C LEU A 229 -27.78 27.34 21.08
N LEU A 230 -27.46 28.63 21.02
CA LEU A 230 -28.42 29.69 20.64
C LEU A 230 -28.28 30.18 19.19
N ALA A 231 -27.18 29.85 18.48
CA ALA A 231 -27.02 30.20 17.07
C ALA A 231 -27.72 29.23 16.09
N GLY A 232 -27.93 27.97 16.51
CA GLY A 232 -28.55 26.95 15.64
C GLY A 232 -30.08 27.06 15.50
N VAL A 233 -30.79 27.58 16.51
CA VAL A 233 -32.26 27.69 16.50
C VAL A 233 -32.75 28.91 15.68
N LEU A 234 -31.93 29.95 15.54
CA LEU A 234 -32.28 31.15 14.74
C LEU A 234 -32.15 30.95 13.22
N LEU A 235 -31.33 29.99 12.76
CA LEU A 235 -31.19 29.70 11.32
C LEU A 235 -32.29 28.78 10.75
N VAL A 236 -33.00 28.05 11.60
CA VAL A 236 -34.15 27.21 11.17
C VAL A 236 -35.45 28.01 11.12
N ALA A 237 -35.61 29.06 11.94
CA ALA A 237 -36.79 29.93 11.91
C ALA A 237 -36.79 30.93 10.73
N GLY A 238 -35.61 31.39 10.28
CA GLY A 238 -35.51 32.34 9.15
C GLY A 238 -35.94 31.75 7.79
N ARG A 239 -35.82 30.43 7.60
CA ARG A 239 -36.20 29.77 6.34
C ARG A 239 -37.70 29.51 6.17
N ARG A 240 -38.52 29.66 7.22
CA ARG A 240 -39.99 29.54 7.11
C ARG A 240 -40.72 30.86 6.85
N LEU A 241 -40.09 32.02 7.09
CA LEU A 241 -40.72 33.32 6.85
C LEU A 241 -40.57 33.83 5.41
N VAL A 242 -39.58 33.36 4.65
CA VAL A 242 -39.41 33.74 3.23
C VAL A 242 -40.42 33.03 2.31
N ARG A 243 -40.86 31.81 2.66
CA ARG A 243 -41.85 31.06 1.84
C ARG A 243 -43.32 31.48 2.02
N LEU A 244 -43.63 32.42 2.92
CA LEU A 244 -45.00 32.94 3.10
C LEU A 244 -45.22 34.32 2.47
N ARG A 245 -44.21 34.87 1.76
CA ARG A 245 -44.32 36.19 1.10
C ARG A 245 -44.39 36.11 -0.43
N GLU A 246 -44.29 34.92 -1.01
CA GLU A 246 -44.29 34.74 -2.48
C GLU A 246 -45.30 33.67 -2.95
N GLY A 247 -46.35 33.40 -2.17
CA GLY A 247 -47.48 32.54 -2.53
C GLY A 247 -48.80 33.29 -2.40
#